data_AF-A0A1G2LAR1-F1
#
_entry.id   AF-A0A1G2LAR1-F1
#
_cell.length_a   1.000
_cell.length_b   1.000
_cell.length_c   1.000
_cell.angle_alpha   90.00
_cell.angle_beta   90.00
_cell.angle_gamma   90.00
#
_symmetry.space_group_name_H-M   'P 1'
#
loop_
_entity.id
_entity.type
_entity.pdbx_description
1 polymer ?
#
loop_
_entity_poly.entity_id
_entity_poly.type
_entity_poly.pdbx_seq_one_letter_code
_entity_poly.pdbx_strand_id
1 'polypeptide(L)'
;MLARGLVAETKRLRLGGVSIARIREFGFEYRATLAYLTGKIGRAELEGQLIRKTIGYARRQMTWFSRNPKIRWAQGTREAASLVRRFLTA
;
A
#
# COMPACT_ATOMS: atom_id res chain seq x y z
N MET A 1 3.34 9.58 -0.60
CA MET A 1 3.83 8.38 -1.32
C MET A 1 4.51 8.76 -2.62
N LEU A 2 3.81 9.38 -3.58
CA LEU A 2 4.42 9.84 -4.84
C LEU A 2 5.51 10.90 -4.63
N ALA A 3 5.21 11.98 -3.91
CA ALA A 3 6.20 13.00 -3.53
C ALA A 3 7.30 12.47 -2.60
N ARG A 4 7.06 11.32 -1.95
CA ARG A 4 8.01 10.67 -1.03
C ARG A 4 8.91 9.65 -1.74
N GLY A 5 8.95 9.63 -3.08
CA GLY A 5 9.99 8.93 -3.83
C GLY A 5 9.58 7.65 -4.56
N LEU A 6 8.30 7.25 -4.59
CA LEU A 6 7.88 6.01 -5.30
C LEU A 6 8.29 6.00 -6.79
N VAL A 7 8.16 7.15 -7.46
CA VAL A 7 8.57 7.30 -8.88
C VAL A 7 10.08 7.16 -9.01
N ALA A 8 10.85 7.81 -8.12
CA ALA A 8 12.30 7.76 -8.12
C ALA A 8 12.80 6.34 -7.80
N GLU A 9 12.19 5.66 -6.83
CA GLU A 9 12.46 4.27 -6.48
C GLU A 9 12.19 3.32 -7.64
N THR A 10 11.01 3.41 -8.27
CA THR A 10 10.67 2.59 -9.44
C THR A 10 11.65 2.83 -10.61
N LYS A 11 12.07 4.09 -10.81
CA LYS A 11 13.10 4.43 -11.80
C LYS A 11 14.46 3.81 -11.44
N ARG A 12 14.89 3.89 -10.18
CA ARG A 12 16.14 3.25 -9.70
C ARG A 12 16.12 1.74 -9.86
N LEU A 13 15.02 1.08 -9.52
CA LEU A 13 14.87 -0.37 -9.69
C LEU A 13 15.04 -0.79 -11.15
N ARG A 14 14.44 -0.04 -12.08
CA ARG A 14 14.56 -0.30 -13.51
C ARG A 14 15.97 -0.05 -14.03
N LEU A 15 16.63 1.03 -13.59
CA LEU A 15 18.03 1.33 -13.94
C LEU A 15 19.01 0.32 -13.33
N GLY A 16 18.68 -0.25 -12.17
CA GLY A 16 19.46 -1.30 -11.51
C GLY A 16 19.24 -2.70 -12.08
N GLY A 17 18.56 -2.83 -13.22
CA GLY A 17 18.39 -4.11 -13.93
C GLY A 17 17.24 -4.99 -13.45
N VAL A 18 16.39 -4.53 -12.53
CA VAL A 18 15.20 -5.30 -12.13
C VAL A 18 14.21 -5.34 -13.30
N SER A 19 13.81 -6.55 -13.70
CA SER A 19 12.92 -6.73 -14.83
C SER A 19 11.55 -6.06 -14.60
N ILE A 20 10.93 -5.59 -15.67
CA ILE A 20 9.59 -4.99 -15.61
C ILE A 20 8.57 -5.97 -15.02
N ALA A 21 8.68 -7.26 -15.37
CA ALA A 21 7.84 -8.31 -14.81
C ALA A 21 7.95 -8.34 -13.28
N ARG A 22 9.19 -8.36 -12.76
CA ARG A 22 9.44 -8.37 -11.32
C ARG A 22 8.93 -7.12 -10.61
N ILE A 23 9.16 -5.92 -11.16
CA ILE A 23 8.66 -4.68 -10.56
C ILE A 23 7.12 -4.66 -10.51
N ARG A 24 6.44 -5.25 -11.50
CA ARG A 24 4.96 -5.33 -11.51
C ARG A 24 4.39 -6.21 -10.40
N GLU A 25 5.18 -7.12 -9.84
CA GLU A 25 4.75 -8.02 -8.75
C GLU A 25 4.77 -7.32 -7.39
N PHE A 26 5.53 -6.23 -7.23
CA PHE A 26 5.70 -5.57 -5.92
C PHE A 26 4.44 -4.92 -5.39
N GLY A 27 3.51 -4.54 -6.27
CA GLY A 27 2.28 -3.90 -5.85
C GLY A 27 1.55 -3.20 -6.99
N PHE A 28 0.30 -2.82 -6.74
CA PHE A 28 -0.48 -2.08 -7.73
C PHE A 28 0.08 -0.68 -7.97
N GLU A 29 0.84 -0.15 -7.02
CA GLU A 29 1.47 1.16 -7.07
C GLU A 29 2.63 1.17 -8.06
N TYR A 30 3.52 0.18 -7.96
CA TYR A 30 4.63 -0.02 -8.90
C TYR A 30 4.14 -0.25 -10.33
N ARG A 31 3.03 -0.98 -10.51
CA ARG A 31 2.40 -1.17 -11.83
C ARG A 31 1.93 0.15 -12.44
N ALA A 32 1.28 1.00 -11.63
CA ALA A 32 0.80 2.30 -12.09
C ALA A 32 1.98 3.26 -12.36
N THR A 33 3.00 3.26 -11.49
CA THR A 33 4.21 4.06 -11.68
C THR A 33 5.01 3.64 -12.91
N LEU A 34 5.10 2.34 -13.21
CA LEU A 34 5.69 1.87 -14.47
C LEU A 34 4.92 2.38 -15.69
N ALA A 35 3.59 2.34 -15.66
CA ALA A 35 2.78 2.87 -16.75
C ALA A 35 3.07 4.36 -16.98
N TYR A 36 3.15 5.14 -15.91
CA TYR A 36 3.53 6.55 -15.95
C TYR A 36 4.96 6.75 -16.51
N LEU A 37 5.94 6.00 -16.01
CA LEU A 37 7.33 6.07 -16.48
C LEU A 37 7.50 5.65 -17.94
N THR A 38 6.60 4.81 -18.46
CA THR A 38 6.56 4.43 -19.89
C THR A 38 5.71 5.35 -20.76
N GLY A 39 5.17 6.45 -20.21
CA GLY A 39 4.33 7.40 -20.94
C GLY A 39 2.91 6.90 -21.28
N LYS A 40 2.48 5.77 -20.71
CA LYS A 40 1.15 5.18 -21.00
C LYS A 40 0.01 5.89 -20.29
N ILE A 41 0.29 6.55 -19.17
CA ILE A 41 -0.67 7.33 -18.39
C ILE A 41 -0.05 8.65 -17.96
N GLY A 42 -0.88 9.68 -17.79
CA GLY A 42 -0.47 10.98 -17.24
C GLY A 42 -0.32 10.97 -15.72
N ARG A 43 0.22 12.05 -15.16
CA ARG A 43 0.42 12.20 -13.71
C ARG A 43 -0.90 12.22 -12.92
N ALA A 44 -1.90 12.98 -13.39
CA ALA A 44 -3.22 13.04 -12.76
C ALA A 44 -3.90 11.66 -12.74
N GLU A 45 -3.73 10.89 -13.81
CA GLU A 45 -4.25 9.53 -13.88
C GLU A 45 -3.53 8.58 -12.91
N LEU A 46 -2.20 8.66 -12.81
CA LEU A 46 -1.43 7.92 -11.81
C LEU A 46 -1.96 8.19 -10.40
N GLU A 47 -2.11 9.46 -10.03
CA GLU A 47 -2.64 9.89 -8.73
C GLU A 47 -4.05 9.31 -8.48
N GLY A 48 -4.95 9.46 -9.44
CA GLY A 48 -6.32 8.93 -9.35
C GLY A 48 -6.39 7.40 -9.28
N GLN A 49 -5.52 6.68 -10.00
CA GLN A 49 -5.44 5.22 -9.90
C GLN A 49 -4.94 4.77 -8.52
N LEU A 50 -3.91 5.41 -7.99
CA LEU A 50 -3.36 5.06 -6.67
C LEU A 50 -4.37 5.29 -5.56
N ILE A 51 -5.05 6.44 -5.55
CA ILE A 51 -6.07 6.76 -4.54
C ILE A 51 -7.18 5.71 -4.56
N ARG A 52 -7.78 5.45 -5.72
CA ARG A 52 -8.88 4.48 -5.86
C ARG A 52 -8.46 3.07 -5.41
N LYS A 53 -7.29 2.61 -5.84
CA LYS A 53 -6.81 1.26 -5.48
C LYS A 53 -6.45 1.15 -4.00
N THR A 54 -5.87 2.19 -3.41
CA THR A 54 -5.56 2.25 -1.97
C THR A 54 -6.84 2.17 -1.13
N ILE A 55 -7.86 2.98 -1.47
CA ILE A 55 -9.16 2.94 -0.78
C ILE A 55 -9.81 1.57 -0.93
N GLY A 56 -9.82 1.00 -2.14
CA GLY A 56 -10.36 -0.32 -2.39
C GLY A 56 -9.62 -1.42 -1.61
N TYR A 57 -8.30 -1.32 -1.49
CA TYR A 57 -7.49 -2.25 -0.71
C TYR A 57 -7.79 -2.14 0.79
N ALA A 58 -7.83 -0.91 1.33
CA ALA A 58 -8.20 -0.67 2.72
C ALA A 58 -9.60 -1.21 3.06
N ARG A 59 -10.60 -1.00 2.19
CA ARG A 59 -11.95 -1.58 2.35
C ARG A 59 -11.91 -3.11 2.41
N ARG A 60 -11.16 -3.77 1.51
CA ARG A 60 -11.00 -5.22 1.53
C ARG A 60 -10.29 -5.71 2.80
N GLN A 61 -9.28 -4.99 3.29
CA GLN A 61 -8.62 -5.32 4.55
C GLN A 61 -9.63 -5.27 5.71
N MET A 62 -10.46 -4.23 5.79
CA MET A 62 -11.51 -4.14 6.81
C MET A 62 -12.51 -5.30 6.73
N THR A 63 -12.97 -5.66 5.53
CA THR A 63 -13.84 -6.83 5.32
C THR A 63 -13.17 -8.15 5.68
N TRP A 64 -11.87 -8.28 5.45
CA TRP A 64 -11.13 -9.49 5.80
C TRP A 64 -10.97 -9.62 7.31
N PHE A 65 -10.56 -8.54 7.98
CA PHE A 65 -10.41 -8.52 9.44
C PHE A 65 -11.73 -8.68 10.19
N SER A 66 -12.84 -8.14 9.68
CA SER A 66 -14.15 -8.26 10.35
C SER A 66 -14.65 -9.70 10.48
N ARG A 67 -14.11 -10.65 9.70
CA ARG A 67 -14.44 -12.08 9.78
C ARG A 67 -13.89 -12.76 11.02
N ASN A 68 -12.89 -12.17 11.70
CA ASN A 68 -12.29 -12.78 12.88
C ASN A 68 -12.84 -12.13 14.17
N PRO A 69 -13.71 -12.83 14.92
CA PRO A 69 -14.32 -12.28 16.14
C PRO A 69 -13.32 -12.13 17.30
N LYS A 70 -12.12 -12.73 17.21
CA LYS A 70 -11.07 -12.59 18.24
C LYS A 70 -10.32 -11.26 18.15
N ILE A 71 -10.46 -10.52 17.04
CA ILE A 71 -9.78 -9.24 16.86
C ILE A 71 -10.38 -8.19 17.80
N ARG A 72 -9.52 -7.60 18.64
CA ARG A 72 -9.87 -6.44 19.46
C ARG A 72 -9.48 -5.16 18.72
N TRP A 73 -10.47 -4.39 18.29
CA TRP A 73 -10.28 -3.11 17.59
C TRP A 73 -9.94 -2.00 18.59
N ALA A 74 -9.02 -1.11 18.21
CA ALA A 74 -8.58 0.01 19.04
C ALA A 74 -8.77 1.34 18.31
N GLN A 75 -9.27 2.35 19.00
CA GLN A 75 -9.37 3.72 18.54
C GLN A 75 -8.16 4.51 19.07
N GLY A 76 -7.08 4.44 18.30
CA GLY A 76 -5.83 5.16 18.60
C GLY A 76 -4.83 4.40 19.47
N THR A 77 -3.67 5.02 19.67
CA THR A 77 -2.48 4.37 20.22
C THR A 77 -2.60 4.04 21.71
N ARG A 78 -3.31 4.87 22.50
CA ARG A 78 -3.49 4.66 23.95
C ARG A 78 -4.30 3.39 24.24
N GLU A 79 -5.42 3.21 23.55
CA GLU A 79 -6.25 2.02 23.69
C GLU A 79 -5.52 0.77 23.20
N ALA A 80 -4.84 0.87 22.05
CA ALA A 80 -4.03 -0.22 21.50
C ALA A 80 -2.97 -0.69 22.51
N ALA A 81 -2.24 0.24 23.13
CA ALA A 81 -1.23 -0.09 24.13
C ALA A 81 -1.83 -0.81 25.37
N SER A 82 -3.02 -0.41 25.81
CA SER A 82 -3.72 -1.07 26.92
C SER A 82 -4.16 -2.50 26.56
N LEU A 83 -4.68 -2.70 25.35
CA LEU A 83 -5.06 -4.03 24.85
C LEU A 83 -3.86 -4.96 24.73
N VAL A 84 -2.73 -4.46 24.20
CA VAL A 84 -1.48 -5.23 24.07
C VAL A 84 -0.94 -5.62 25.45
N ARG A 85 -0.87 -4.69 26.41
CA ARG A 85 -0.41 -5.01 27.78
C ARG A 85 -1.26 -6.12 28.41
N ARG A 86 -2.58 -5.99 28.36
CA ARG A 86 -3.51 -7.02 28.88
C ARG A 86 -3.34 -8.38 28.20
N PHE A 87 -2.99 -8.40 26.92
CA PHE A 87 -2.76 -9.64 26.18
C PHE A 87 -1.46 -10.33 26.60
N LEU A 88 -0.40 -9.57 26.91
CA LEU A 88 0.90 -10.13 27.29
C LEU A 88 0.99 -10.57 28.76
N THR A 89 0.11 -10.05 29.63
CA THR A 89 0.07 -10.39 31.06
C THR A 89 -0.99 -11.44 31.41
N ALA A 90 -1.82 -11.83 30.44
CA ALA A 90 -2.80 -12.90 30.58
C ALA A 90 -2.17 -14.24 30.23
#